data_AF-A0A410M9T3-F1
#
_entry.id   AF-A0A410M9T3-F1
#
_cell.length_a   1.000
_cell.length_b   1.000
_cell.length_c   1.000
_cell.angle_alpha   90.00
_cell.angle_beta   90.00
_cell.angle_gamma   90.00
#
_symmetry.space_group_name_H-M   'P 1'
#
loop_
_entity.id
_entity.type
_entity.pdbx_description
1 polymer ?
#
loop_
_entity_poly.entity_id
_entity_poly.type
_entity_poly.pdbx_seq_one_letter_code
_entity_poly.pdbx_strand_id
1 'polypeptide(L)' 'MKQKEGSILGIAIGIALFIGVILGMKLSDNIVIVLVLTLLTGLIVRVVLQTIMKRLHKN' A
#
# COMPACT_ATOMS: atom_id res chain seq x y z
N MET A 1 11.32 17.25 10.46
CA MET A 1 10.10 16.93 9.67
C MET A 1 10.18 15.59 8.93
N LYS A 2 11.35 15.19 8.36
CA LYS A 2 11.56 13.91 7.64
C LYS A 2 11.11 12.60 8.32
N GLN A 3 11.15 12.51 9.66
CA GLN A 3 10.76 11.27 10.37
C GLN A 3 9.25 11.03 10.37
N LYS A 4 8.43 12.09 10.40
CA LYS A 4 6.96 11.95 10.44
C LYS A 4 6.40 11.43 9.12
N GLU A 5 6.96 11.87 8.00
CA GLU A 5 6.55 11.43 6.65
C GLU A 5 6.91 9.95 6.40
N GLY A 6 8.05 9.49 6.90
CA GLY A 6 8.46 8.08 6.83
C GLY A 6 7.51 7.14 7.60
N SER A 7 7.07 7.54 8.80
CA SER A 7 6.09 6.78 9.57
C SER A 7 4.72 6.71 8.88
N ILE A 8 4.25 7.81 8.29
CA ILE A 8 2.95 7.85 7.59
C ILE A 8 2.96 6.92 6.37
N LEU A 9 4.04 6.92 5.59
CA LEU A 9 4.24 5.97 4.49
C LEU A 9 4.22 4.52 4.97
N GLY A 10 4.95 4.21 6.04
CA GLY A 10 5.02 2.87 6.60
C GLY A 10 3.65 2.36 7.06
N ILE A 11 2.88 3.20 7.76
CA ILE A 11 1.53 2.87 8.21
C ILE A 11 0.59 2.68 7.01
N ALA A 12 0.62 3.58 6.03
CA ALA A 12 -0.22 3.48 4.85
C ALA A 12 0.05 2.20 4.04
N ILE A 13 1.33 1.83 3.88
CA ILE A 13 1.72 0.57 3.22
C ILE A 13 1.26 -0.63 4.04
N GLY A 14 1.43 -0.61 5.37
CA GLY A 14 0.97 -1.68 6.26
C GLY A 14 -0.53 -1.92 6.16
N ILE A 15 -1.34 -0.84 6.19
CA ILE A 15 -2.80 -0.91 6.04
C ILE A 15 -3.17 -1.44 4.64
N ALA A 16 -2.49 -0.97 3.59
CA ALA A 16 -2.74 -1.41 2.22
C ALA A 16 -2.46 -2.91 2.03
N LEU A 17 -1.36 -3.41 2.60
CA LEU A 17 -1.04 -4.83 2.56
C LEU A 17 -2.06 -5.65 3.34
N PHE A 18 -2.47 -5.20 4.53
CA PHE A 18 -3.49 -5.90 5.32
C PHE A 18 -4.83 -6.00 4.59
N ILE A 19 -5.28 -4.90 3.98
CA ILE A 19 -6.49 -4.87 3.16
C ILE A 19 -6.34 -5.80 1.94
N GLY A 20 -5.18 -5.76 1.28
CA GLY A 20 -4.87 -6.63 0.14
C GLY A 20 -4.94 -8.12 0.47
N VAL A 21 -4.45 -8.53 1.65
CA VAL A 21 -4.55 -9.93 2.11
C VAL A 21 -6.01 -10.31 2.35
N ILE A 22 -6.79 -9.49 3.06
CA ILE A 22 -8.22 -9.77 3.32
C ILE A 22 -9.02 -9.86 2.03
N LEU A 23 -8.81 -8.93 1.10
CA LEU A 23 -9.46 -8.97 -0.22
C LEU A 23 -9.04 -10.21 -1.01
N GLY A 24 -7.75 -10.52 -1.01
CA GLY A 24 -7.23 -11.71 -1.68
C GLY A 24 -7.89 -12.99 -1.16
N MET A 25 -7.92 -13.16 0.17
CA MET A 25 -8.56 -14.33 0.80
C MET A 25 -10.07 -14.40 0.54
N LYS A 26 -10.75 -13.25 0.42
CA LYS A 26 -12.19 -13.22 0.05
C LYS A 26 -12.45 -13.57 -1.41
N LEU A 27 -11.51 -13.27 -2.31
CA LEU A 27 -11.65 -13.48 -3.75
C LEU A 27 -11.17 -14.88 -4.18
N SER A 28 -10.21 -15.46 -3.46
CA SER A 28 -9.63 -16.74 -3.81
C SER A 28 -9.02 -17.47 -2.60
N ASP A 29 -9.26 -18.77 -2.52
CA ASP A 29 -8.58 -19.66 -1.57
C ASP A 29 -7.15 -20.01 -2.00
N ASN A 30 -6.76 -19.65 -3.22
CA ASN A 30 -5.40 -19.90 -3.72
C ASN A 30 -4.44 -18.83 -3.18
N ILE A 31 -3.55 -19.26 -2.28
CA ILE A 31 -2.50 -18.43 -1.68
C ILE A 31 -1.71 -17.62 -2.72
N VAL A 32 -1.44 -18.17 -3.91
CA VAL A 32 -0.69 -17.46 -4.95
C VAL A 32 -1.47 -16.22 -5.42
N ILE A 33 -2.78 -16.35 -5.63
CA ILE A 33 -3.65 -15.24 -6.05
C ILE A 33 -3.75 -14.20 -4.93
N VAL A 34 -3.90 -14.64 -3.68
CA VAL A 34 -3.91 -13.75 -2.51
C VAL A 34 -2.62 -12.94 -2.42
N LEU A 35 -1.47 -13.58 -2.61
CA LEU A 35 -0.17 -12.94 -2.53
C LEU A 35 0.00 -11.91 -3.65
N VAL A 36 -0.38 -12.26 -4.88
CA VAL A 36 -0.32 -11.37 -6.04
C VAL A 36 -1.19 -10.13 -5.82
N LEU A 37 -2.44 -10.32 -5.36
CA LEU A 37 -3.34 -9.20 -5.06
C LEU A 37 -2.81 -8.32 -3.95
N THR A 38 -2.26 -8.91 -2.88
CA THR A 38 -1.68 -8.18 -1.77
C THR A 38 -0.51 -7.30 -2.23
N LEU A 39 0.41 -7.88 -2.98
CA LEU A 39 1.58 -7.18 -3.49
C LEU A 39 1.21 -6.07 -4.48
N LEU A 40 0.25 -6.33 -5.36
CA LEU A 40 -0.29 -5.31 -6.28
C LEU A 40 -0.90 -4.15 -5.51
N THR A 41 -1.73 -4.44 -4.51
CA THR A 41 -2.40 -3.41 -3.68
C THR A 41 -1.37 -2.55 -2.94
N GLY A 42 -0.37 -3.17 -2.31
CA GLY A 42 0.72 -2.46 -1.64
C GLY A 42 1.56 -1.60 -2.59
N LEU A 43 1.85 -2.11 -3.80
CA LEU A 43 2.61 -1.37 -4.82
C LEU A 43 1.84 -0.15 -5.32
N ILE A 44 0.54 -0.31 -5.62
CA ILE A 44 -0.33 0.79 -6.04
C ILE A 44 -0.35 1.89 -4.98
N VAL A 45 -0.59 1.54 -3.71
CA VAL A 45 -0.62 2.53 -2.63
C VAL A 45 0.73 3.23 -2.48
N ARG A 46 1.84 2.50 -2.60
CA ARG A 46 3.19 3.09 -2.58
C ARG A 46 3.40 4.10 -3.71
N VAL A 47 2.97 3.80 -4.93
CA VAL A 47 3.09 4.71 -6.08
C VAL A 47 2.19 5.94 -5.91
N VAL A 48 0.96 5.74 -5.45
CA VAL A 48 -0.01 6.82 -5.21
C VAL A 48 0.49 7.75 -4.10
N LEU A 49 0.94 7.22 -2.95
CA LEU A 49 1.47 8.06 -1.86
C LEU A 49 2.71 8.85 -2.29
N GLN A 50 3.64 8.22 -3.02
CA GLN A 50 4.80 8.94 -3.53
C GLN A 50 4.41 10.06 -4.49
N THR A 51 3.40 9.84 -5.33
CA THR A 51 2.88 10.84 -6.26
C THR A 51 2.22 12.00 -5.52
N ILE A 52 1.40 11.71 -4.50
CA ILE A 52 0.75 12.71 -3.66
C ILE A 52 1.79 13.53 -2.91
N MET A 53 2.78 12.91 -2.27
CA MET A 53 3.82 13.65 -1.54
C MET A 53 4.69 14.50 -2.48
N LYS A 54 5.02 14.01 -3.67
CA LYS A 54 5.71 14.82 -4.70
C LYS A 54 4.87 16.02 -5.14
N ARG A 55 3.55 15.87 -5.27
CA ARG A 55 2.64 16.99 -5.58
C ARG A 55 2.56 17.98 -4.42
N LEU A 56 2.44 17.47 -3.19
CA LEU A 56 2.28 18.28 -1.99
C LEU A 56 3.54 19.11 -1.68
N HIS A 57 4.73 18.62 -2.01
CA HIS A 57 5.99 19.35 -1.85
C HIS A 57 6.24 20.39 -2.97
N LYS A 58 5.55 20.28 -4.10
CA LYS A 58 5.72 21.17 -5.27
C LYS A 58 4.80 22.40 -5.21
N ASN A 59 3.80 22.41 -4.34
CA ASN A 59 2.87 23.52 -4.11
C ASN A 59 3.16 24.21 -2.78
#